data_AF-A0A7Y2KTD4-F1
#
_entry.id   AF-A0A7Y2KTD4-F1
#
_cell.length_a   1.000
_cell.length_b   1.000
_cell.length_c   1.000
_cell.angle_alpha   90.00
_cell.angle_beta   90.00
_cell.angle_gamma   90.00
#
_symmetry.space_group_name_H-M   'P 1'
#
loop_
_entity.id
_entity.type
_entity.pdbx_description
1 polymer ?
#
loop_
_entity_poly.entity_id
_entity_poly.type
_entity_poly.pdbx_seq_one_letter_code
_entity_poly.pdbx_strand_id
1 'polypeptide(L)'
;MEQLPPHVATADEPIEHLRDRPWDGPDMRCVMPIEMMLGALHRTSDAAGYLTFWRTFVKSVGGWVGLTISRDGEEELGFGTPCDAQTRHRSRWLHFLSEDLNRDPDRRDLLISSLIASGHYADNRPADVRATTRAIREFLRTQGRILIDPDGNLTEGGGAPRLFTHGSDTEAAECIRASRFYFAVRRRWRSERHIKRAVRMLGSRTNNGWLVLEARA
;
A
#
# COMPACT_ATOMS: atom_id res chain seq x y z
N MET A 1 33.03 -12.16 11.33
CA MET A 1 32.30 -11.20 10.49
C MET A 1 31.42 -11.99 9.56
N GLU A 2 30.11 -11.77 9.63
CA GLU A 2 29.19 -12.38 8.67
C GLU A 2 29.53 -11.85 7.28
N GLN A 3 29.63 -12.76 6.31
CA GLN A 3 30.05 -12.41 4.96
C GLN A 3 28.90 -11.67 4.28
N LEU A 4 29.10 -10.38 3.97
CA LEU A 4 28.09 -9.57 3.28
C LEU A 4 27.76 -10.18 1.90
N PRO A 5 26.50 -10.09 1.44
CA PRO A 5 26.13 -10.55 0.12
C PRO A 5 27.00 -9.89 -0.98
N PRO A 6 27.30 -10.58 -2.10
CA PRO A 6 28.20 -10.06 -3.13
C PRO A 6 27.78 -8.70 -3.74
N HIS A 7 26.49 -8.37 -3.69
CA HIS A 7 25.92 -7.12 -4.21
C HIS A 7 25.95 -5.96 -3.22
N VAL A 8 26.39 -6.20 -1.99
CA VAL A 8 26.46 -5.22 -0.90
C VAL A 8 27.88 -4.71 -0.78
N ALA A 9 28.06 -3.38 -0.84
CA ALA A 9 29.38 -2.77 -0.66
C ALA A 9 29.92 -2.97 0.77
N THR A 10 31.24 -3.11 0.90
CA THR A 10 31.91 -3.08 2.20
C THR A 10 32.05 -1.64 2.73
N ALA A 11 32.40 -1.48 4.01
CA ALA A 11 32.54 -0.15 4.62
C ALA A 11 33.67 0.67 3.98
N ASP A 12 34.75 0.00 3.58
CA ASP A 12 35.96 0.61 3.03
C ASP A 12 35.95 0.70 1.49
N GLU A 13 34.88 0.24 0.83
CA GLU A 13 34.74 0.34 -0.63
C GLU A 13 34.57 1.82 -1.02
N PRO A 14 35.39 2.36 -1.93
CA PRO A 14 35.27 3.75 -2.34
C PRO A 14 33.94 3.99 -3.08
N ILE A 15 33.29 5.12 -2.77
CA ILE A 15 32.05 5.53 -3.43
C ILE A 15 32.41 6.34 -4.68
N GLU A 16 32.10 5.80 -5.86
CA GLU A 16 32.30 6.48 -7.14
C GLU A 16 31.48 7.77 -7.25
N HIS A 17 31.92 8.74 -8.04
CA HIS A 17 31.13 9.96 -8.30
C HIS A 17 29.91 9.64 -9.17
N LEU A 18 28.73 10.09 -8.73
CA LEU A 18 27.48 9.98 -9.49
C LEU A 18 27.50 10.89 -10.74
N ARG A 19 26.88 10.52 -11.85
CA ARG A 19 26.98 11.28 -13.11
C ARG A 19 25.87 12.34 -13.29
N ASP A 20 25.14 12.65 -12.22
CA ASP A 20 24.00 13.57 -12.16
C ASP A 20 22.96 13.33 -13.27
N ARG A 21 22.63 12.07 -13.56
CA ARG A 21 21.59 11.73 -14.55
C ARG A 21 20.20 11.83 -13.92
N PRO A 22 19.14 12.11 -14.71
CA PRO A 22 17.77 12.25 -14.19
C PRO A 22 17.22 11.03 -13.47
N TRP A 23 17.79 9.84 -13.73
CA TRP A 23 17.39 8.57 -13.13
C TRP A 23 18.40 8.07 -12.08
N ASP A 24 19.46 8.83 -11.81
CA ASP A 24 20.37 8.48 -10.73
C ASP A 24 19.71 8.78 -9.37
N GLY A 25 20.01 7.97 -8.36
CA GLY A 25 19.55 8.21 -6.99
C GLY A 25 20.32 9.34 -6.30
N PRO A 26 20.04 9.55 -5.00
CA PRO A 26 20.87 10.41 -4.16
C PRO A 26 22.32 9.93 -4.17
N ASP A 27 23.25 10.88 -4.19
CA ASP A 27 24.68 10.59 -4.03
C ASP A 27 24.95 10.06 -2.62
N MET A 28 25.36 8.80 -2.54
CA MET A 28 25.60 8.08 -1.30
C MET A 28 26.71 8.69 -0.45
N ARG A 29 27.58 9.55 -1.03
CA ARG A 29 28.59 10.31 -0.28
C ARG A 29 27.97 11.39 0.62
N CYS A 30 26.75 11.82 0.29
CA CYS A 30 26.01 12.85 1.00
C CYS A 30 24.90 12.28 1.90
N VAL A 31 24.68 10.96 1.84
CA VAL A 31 23.69 10.26 2.64
C VAL A 31 24.20 10.09 4.07
N MET A 32 23.31 10.22 5.05
CA MET A 32 23.63 10.00 6.46
C MET A 32 24.24 8.60 6.66
N PRO A 33 25.33 8.45 7.44
CA PRO A 33 25.90 7.15 7.74
C PRO A 33 24.87 6.16 8.30
N ILE A 34 24.97 4.90 7.90
CA ILE A 34 23.99 3.87 8.27
C ILE A 34 23.89 3.69 9.79
N GLU A 35 25.00 3.82 10.51
CA GLU A 35 25.07 3.72 11.97
C GLU A 35 24.25 4.83 12.65
N MET A 36 24.24 6.04 12.07
CA MET A 36 23.44 7.16 12.58
C MET A 36 21.95 6.95 12.31
N MET A 37 21.59 6.40 11.14
CA MET A 37 20.19 6.06 10.83
C MET A 37 19.65 5.00 11.78
N LEU A 38 20.40 3.91 11.99
CA LEU A 38 20.03 2.85 12.93
C LEU A 38 19.92 3.39 14.36
N GLY A 39 20.89 4.20 14.80
CA GLY A 39 20.83 4.84 16.11
C GLY A 39 19.63 5.78 16.28
N ALA A 40 19.15 6.41 15.19
CA ALA A 40 17.93 7.21 15.22
C ALA A 40 16.66 6.35 15.33
N LEU A 41 16.61 5.23 14.60
CA LEU A 41 15.51 4.26 14.68
C LEU A 41 15.39 3.63 16.07
N HIS A 42 16.51 3.37 16.75
CA HIS A 42 16.48 2.80 18.09
C HIS A 42 16.04 3.78 19.17
N ARG A 43 15.92 5.08 18.85
CA ARG A 43 15.39 6.09 19.77
C ARG A 43 13.88 6.30 19.64
N THR A 44 13.21 5.73 18.63
CA THR A 44 11.75 5.81 18.53
C THR A 44 11.06 4.95 19.59
N SER A 45 10.01 5.50 20.20
CA SER A 45 9.29 4.88 21.32
C SER A 45 8.20 3.89 20.90
N ASP A 46 7.74 3.97 19.65
CA ASP A 46 6.66 3.11 19.15
C ASP A 46 6.92 2.64 17.70
N ALA A 47 6.25 1.55 17.31
CA ALA A 47 6.42 0.90 16.02
C ALA A 47 5.96 1.76 14.83
N ALA A 48 4.95 2.63 15.02
CA ALA A 48 4.44 3.48 13.94
C ALA A 48 5.43 4.62 13.64
N GLY A 49 6.01 5.22 14.68
CA GLY A 49 7.10 6.17 14.59
C GLY A 49 8.33 5.54 13.96
N TYR A 50 8.72 4.35 14.43
CA TYR A 50 9.81 3.58 13.84
C TYR A 50 9.62 3.41 12.32
N LEU A 51 8.47 2.91 11.87
CA LEU A 51 8.20 2.68 10.45
C LEU A 51 8.19 3.97 9.62
N THR A 52 7.75 5.07 10.20
CA THR A 52 7.76 6.38 9.55
C THR A 52 9.18 6.86 9.29
N PHE A 53 10.06 6.79 10.30
CA PHE A 53 11.48 7.12 10.14
C PHE A 53 12.18 6.13 9.21
N TRP A 54 11.90 4.83 9.35
CA TRP A 54 12.49 3.79 8.53
C TRP A 54 12.20 4.00 7.05
N ARG A 55 10.93 4.28 6.68
CA ARG A 55 10.54 4.59 5.29
C ARG A 55 11.20 5.88 4.79
N THR A 56 11.38 6.85 5.67
CA THR A 56 12.09 8.11 5.35
C THR A 56 13.56 7.83 5.05
N PHE A 57 14.23 6.98 5.82
CA PHE A 57 15.62 6.59 5.57
C PHE A 57 15.77 5.78 4.29
N VAL A 58 14.89 4.81 4.03
CA VAL A 58 14.83 4.09 2.74
C VAL A 58 14.70 5.07 1.57
N LYS A 59 13.82 6.07 1.68
CA LYS A 59 13.67 7.09 0.64
C LYS A 59 14.90 7.99 0.51
N SER A 60 15.55 8.34 1.62
CA SER A 60 16.73 9.21 1.63
C SER A 60 17.93 8.59 0.90
N VAL A 61 18.00 7.25 0.85
CA VAL A 61 19.01 6.53 0.06
C VAL A 61 18.57 6.29 -1.38
N GLY A 62 17.42 6.82 -1.80
CA GLY A 62 16.84 6.61 -3.13
C GLY A 62 16.09 5.30 -3.28
N GLY A 63 15.90 4.53 -2.22
CA GLY A 63 15.10 3.31 -2.24
C GLY A 63 13.61 3.59 -2.11
N TRP A 64 12.81 2.64 -2.55
CA TRP A 64 11.41 2.53 -2.14
C TRP A 64 11.09 1.09 -1.77
N VAL A 65 10.13 0.90 -0.88
CA VAL A 65 9.62 -0.41 -0.50
C VAL A 65 8.24 -0.62 -1.12
N GLY A 66 8.00 -1.82 -1.63
CA GLY A 66 6.70 -2.25 -2.12
C GLY A 66 6.36 -3.64 -1.62
N LEU A 67 5.07 -3.94 -1.57
CA LEU A 67 4.57 -5.28 -1.28
C LEU A 67 4.10 -5.94 -2.57
N THR A 68 4.55 -7.17 -2.82
CA THR A 68 3.94 -8.04 -3.82
C THR A 68 3.21 -9.15 -3.09
N ILE A 69 1.95 -9.36 -3.44
CA ILE A 69 1.18 -10.50 -2.96
C ILE A 69 1.06 -11.49 -4.12
N SER A 70 1.60 -12.68 -3.92
CA SER A 70 1.65 -13.74 -4.93
C SER A 70 0.25 -14.24 -5.28
N ARG A 71 0.15 -15.09 -6.31
CA ARG A 71 -1.14 -15.70 -6.69
C ARG A 71 -1.78 -16.52 -5.57
N ASP A 72 -0.95 -17.14 -4.72
CA ASP A 72 -1.37 -17.99 -3.61
C ASP A 72 -1.56 -17.21 -2.31
N GLY A 73 -1.18 -15.93 -2.30
CA GLY A 73 -1.37 -15.02 -1.17
C GLY A 73 -0.16 -14.82 -0.29
N GLU A 74 0.99 -15.38 -0.67
CA GLU A 74 2.27 -15.11 -0.02
C GLU A 74 2.67 -13.64 -0.18
N GLU A 75 3.16 -13.06 0.91
CA GLU A 75 3.48 -11.64 1.01
C GLU A 75 5.00 -11.43 0.91
N GLU A 76 5.43 -10.79 -0.16
CA GLU A 76 6.83 -10.53 -0.45
C GLU A 76 7.10 -9.02 -0.41
N LEU A 77 7.91 -8.59 0.55
CA LEU A 77 8.45 -7.23 0.57
C LEU A 77 9.64 -7.14 -0.37
N GLY A 78 9.63 -6.13 -1.24
CA GLY A 78 10.72 -5.85 -2.16
C GLY A 78 11.18 -4.40 -2.05
N PHE A 79 12.47 -4.18 -2.27
CA PHE A 79 13.02 -2.85 -2.48
C PHE A 79 13.19 -2.60 -3.98
N GLY A 80 12.76 -1.43 -4.41
CA GLY A 80 13.20 -0.88 -5.69
C GLY A 80 14.25 0.20 -5.46
N THR A 81 15.18 0.29 -6.41
CA THR A 81 16.28 1.25 -6.39
C THR A 81 16.58 1.77 -7.79
N PRO A 82 17.18 2.97 -7.89
CA PRO A 82 17.78 3.46 -9.12
C PRO A 82 18.88 2.54 -9.63
N CYS A 83 18.90 2.32 -10.94
CA CYS A 83 19.98 1.61 -11.63
C CYS A 83 21.14 2.58 -11.94
N ASP A 84 21.94 2.91 -10.94
CA ASP A 84 23.07 3.85 -11.05
C ASP A 84 24.41 3.22 -10.64
N ALA A 85 25.49 3.99 -10.82
CA ALA A 85 26.86 3.56 -10.51
C ALA A 85 27.09 3.27 -9.02
N GLN A 86 26.25 3.81 -8.13
CA GLN A 86 26.37 3.65 -6.68
C GLN A 86 25.41 2.58 -6.12
N THR A 87 24.82 1.72 -6.99
CA THR A 87 23.81 0.74 -6.56
C THR A 87 24.30 -0.20 -5.45
N ARG A 88 25.57 -0.61 -5.45
CA ARG A 88 26.15 -1.49 -4.41
C ARG A 88 26.19 -0.81 -3.04
N HIS A 89 26.52 0.48 -3.02
CA HIS A 89 26.54 1.30 -1.81
C HIS A 89 25.12 1.49 -1.29
N ARG A 90 24.15 1.74 -2.17
CA ARG A 90 22.75 1.79 -1.78
C ARG A 90 22.23 0.47 -1.21
N SER A 91 22.61 -0.64 -1.83
CA SER A 91 22.29 -1.99 -1.33
C SER A 91 22.84 -2.21 0.08
N ARG A 92 23.97 -1.60 0.46
CA ARG A 92 24.49 -1.64 1.83
C ARG A 92 23.54 -1.00 2.84
N TRP A 93 23.03 0.21 2.58
CA TRP A 93 22.09 0.86 3.49
C TRP A 93 20.78 0.07 3.58
N LEU A 94 20.25 -0.37 2.44
CA LEU A 94 19.00 -1.13 2.40
C LEU A 94 19.13 -2.49 3.10
N HIS A 95 20.28 -3.15 2.98
CA HIS A 95 20.57 -4.40 3.68
C HIS A 95 20.45 -4.23 5.20
N PHE A 96 21.19 -3.28 5.78
CA PHE A 96 21.17 -3.07 7.24
C PHE A 96 19.83 -2.51 7.74
N LEU A 97 19.17 -1.63 6.98
CA LEU A 97 17.82 -1.18 7.31
C LEU A 97 16.83 -2.35 7.29
N SER A 98 16.94 -3.26 6.32
CA SER A 98 16.11 -4.45 6.24
C SER A 98 16.39 -5.44 7.37
N GLU A 99 17.65 -5.66 7.72
CA GLU A 99 18.02 -6.50 8.86
C GLU A 99 17.44 -5.94 10.16
N ASP A 100 17.56 -4.62 10.39
CA ASP A 100 17.02 -3.99 11.58
C ASP A 100 15.49 -4.06 11.67
N LEU A 101 14.80 -3.90 10.54
CA LEU A 101 13.35 -4.10 10.46
C LEU A 101 12.96 -5.53 10.84
N ASN A 102 13.69 -6.53 10.32
CA ASN A 102 13.39 -7.94 10.51
C ASN A 102 13.74 -8.48 11.91
N ARG A 103 14.42 -7.70 12.76
CA ARG A 103 14.67 -8.07 14.16
C ARG A 103 13.40 -8.18 15.00
N ASP A 104 12.34 -7.49 14.58
CA ASP A 104 11.06 -7.44 15.27
C ASP A 104 9.94 -7.78 14.27
N PRO A 105 9.38 -9.00 14.34
CA PRO A 105 8.34 -9.46 13.43
C PRO A 105 7.10 -8.54 13.38
N ASP A 106 6.73 -7.91 14.49
CA ASP A 106 5.55 -7.05 14.57
C ASP A 106 5.69 -5.81 13.67
N ARG A 107 6.92 -5.33 13.46
CA ARG A 107 7.20 -4.19 12.57
C ARG A 107 6.99 -4.56 11.12
N ARG A 108 7.30 -5.80 10.73
CA ARG A 108 7.09 -6.30 9.37
C ARG A 108 5.60 -6.35 9.05
N ASP A 109 4.79 -6.92 9.94
CA ASP A 109 3.33 -7.01 9.77
C ASP A 109 2.66 -5.63 9.74
N LEU A 110 3.15 -4.72 10.58
CA LEU A 110 2.69 -3.33 10.60
C LEU A 110 3.08 -2.59 9.30
N LEU A 111 4.27 -2.85 8.75
CA LEU A 111 4.70 -2.30 7.47
C LEU A 111 3.81 -2.81 6.33
N ILE A 112 3.56 -4.12 6.26
CA ILE A 112 2.65 -4.74 5.29
C ILE A 112 1.27 -4.08 5.35
N SER A 113 0.70 -3.97 6.56
CA SER A 113 -0.59 -3.32 6.79
C SER A 113 -0.59 -1.85 6.31
N SER A 114 0.49 -1.12 6.57
CA SER A 114 0.67 0.27 6.11
C SER A 114 0.78 0.38 4.58
N LEU A 115 1.49 -0.54 3.92
CA LEU A 115 1.63 -0.58 2.46
C LEU A 115 0.29 -0.89 1.79
N ILE A 116 -0.48 -1.83 2.34
CA ILE A 116 -1.84 -2.15 1.87
C ILE A 116 -2.74 -0.92 2.03
N ALA A 117 -2.75 -0.28 3.20
CA ALA A 117 -3.58 0.88 3.47
C ALA A 117 -3.26 2.06 2.53
N SER A 118 -1.98 2.29 2.25
CA SER A 118 -1.50 3.37 1.39
C SER A 118 -1.49 3.04 -0.11
N GLY A 119 -1.84 1.81 -0.51
CA GLY A 119 -1.88 1.39 -1.92
C GLY A 119 -0.52 1.12 -2.56
N HIS A 120 0.55 0.97 -1.77
CA HIS A 120 1.89 0.66 -2.25
C HIS A 120 2.12 -0.85 -2.37
N TYR A 121 1.25 -1.53 -3.10
CA TYR A 121 1.34 -2.98 -3.29
C TYR A 121 0.84 -3.42 -4.67
N ALA A 122 1.35 -4.55 -5.13
CA ALA A 122 0.84 -5.29 -6.28
C ALA A 122 0.21 -6.60 -5.77
N ASP A 123 -1.07 -6.83 -6.07
CA ASP A 123 -1.75 -8.09 -5.71
C ASP A 123 -2.03 -8.91 -6.96
N ASN A 124 -1.37 -10.04 -7.07
CA ASN A 124 -1.47 -10.96 -8.19
C ASN A 124 -2.50 -12.07 -7.97
N ARG A 125 -3.19 -12.09 -6.82
CA ARG A 125 -4.23 -13.09 -6.55
C ARG A 125 -5.34 -13.00 -7.60
N PRO A 126 -5.91 -14.14 -8.04
CA PRO A 126 -7.00 -14.13 -8.99
C PRO A 126 -8.19 -13.35 -8.43
N ALA A 127 -8.89 -12.64 -9.30
CA ALA A 127 -10.10 -11.91 -8.93
C ALA A 127 -11.16 -12.90 -8.40
N ASP A 128 -11.64 -12.65 -7.19
CA ASP A 128 -12.74 -13.44 -6.62
C ASP A 128 -14.07 -12.74 -6.89
N VAL A 129 -14.79 -13.24 -7.88
CA VAL A 129 -16.11 -12.74 -8.27
C VAL A 129 -17.13 -12.90 -7.15
N ARG A 130 -17.04 -13.98 -6.35
CA ARG A 130 -17.98 -14.24 -5.26
C ARG A 130 -17.73 -13.27 -4.11
N ALA A 131 -16.47 -13.09 -3.72
CA ALA A 131 -16.12 -12.10 -2.71
C ALA A 131 -16.40 -10.67 -3.19
N THR A 132 -16.21 -10.36 -4.47
CA THR A 132 -16.60 -9.06 -5.03
C THR A 132 -18.10 -8.83 -4.91
N THR A 133 -18.90 -9.84 -5.26
CA THR A 133 -20.35 -9.76 -5.17
C THR A 133 -20.82 -9.65 -3.71
N ARG A 134 -20.19 -10.39 -2.79
CA ARG A 134 -20.43 -10.27 -1.34
C ARG A 134 -20.12 -8.87 -0.83
N ALA A 135 -18.97 -8.32 -1.23
CA ALA A 135 -18.54 -6.98 -0.82
C ALA A 135 -19.49 -5.89 -1.31
N ILE A 136 -19.95 -5.97 -2.57
CA ILE A 136 -20.99 -5.09 -3.10
C ILE A 136 -22.24 -5.21 -2.23
N ARG A 137 -22.75 -6.42 -1.97
CA ARG A 137 -23.97 -6.63 -1.20
C ARG A 137 -23.88 -6.05 0.22
N GLU A 138 -22.77 -6.31 0.93
CA GLU A 138 -22.56 -5.81 2.28
C GLU A 138 -22.45 -4.29 2.33
N PHE A 139 -21.75 -3.69 1.35
CA PHE A 139 -21.64 -2.24 1.23
C PHE A 139 -23.00 -1.59 0.99
N LEU A 140 -23.79 -2.12 0.04
CA LEU A 140 -25.13 -1.61 -0.23
C LEU A 140 -26.07 -1.76 0.99
N ARG A 141 -25.99 -2.89 1.72
CA ARG A 141 -26.79 -3.13 2.94
C ARG A 141 -26.51 -2.08 4.02
N THR A 142 -25.30 -1.54 4.06
CA THR A 142 -24.92 -0.47 4.99
C THR A 142 -25.21 0.93 4.43
N GLN A 143 -26.12 1.03 3.46
CA GLN A 143 -26.52 2.27 2.76
C GLN A 143 -25.42 2.90 1.92
N GLY A 144 -24.37 2.16 1.57
CA GLY A 144 -23.40 2.58 0.57
C GLY A 144 -24.06 2.71 -0.80
N ARG A 145 -23.56 3.65 -1.62
CA ARG A 145 -23.98 3.81 -3.02
C ARG A 145 -22.79 3.68 -3.94
N ILE A 146 -22.98 2.94 -5.02
CA ILE A 146 -21.99 2.75 -6.07
C ILE A 146 -22.53 3.42 -7.34
N LEU A 147 -21.74 4.31 -7.94
CA LEU A 147 -22.16 5.08 -9.10
C LEU A 147 -21.21 4.90 -10.28
N ILE A 148 -21.78 4.99 -11.49
CA ILE A 148 -21.02 5.20 -12.72
C ILE A 148 -21.41 6.57 -13.26
N ASP A 149 -20.42 7.44 -13.46
CA ASP A 149 -20.63 8.75 -14.06
C ASP A 149 -20.92 8.64 -15.58
N PRO A 150 -21.31 9.74 -16.27
CA PRO A 150 -21.57 9.71 -17.70
C PRO A 150 -20.36 9.29 -18.56
N ASP A 151 -19.14 9.54 -18.07
CA ASP A 151 -17.88 9.17 -18.73
C ASP A 151 -17.51 7.70 -18.52
N GLY A 152 -18.27 6.99 -17.67
CA GLY A 152 -18.09 5.58 -17.40
C GLY A 152 -17.13 5.27 -16.25
N ASN A 153 -16.71 6.27 -15.45
CA ASN A 153 -15.86 6.07 -14.28
C ASN A 153 -16.68 5.58 -13.08
N LEU A 154 -16.08 4.70 -12.29
CA LEU A 154 -16.70 4.18 -11.07
C LEU A 154 -16.40 5.10 -9.89
N THR A 155 -17.43 5.50 -9.16
CA THR A 155 -17.32 6.32 -7.96
C THR A 155 -18.25 5.79 -6.86
N GLU A 156 -18.00 6.20 -5.63
CA GLU A 156 -18.90 6.01 -4.50
C GLU A 156 -19.45 7.37 -4.09
N GLY A 157 -20.67 7.41 -3.55
CA GLY A 157 -21.33 8.69 -3.25
C GLY A 157 -22.42 8.58 -2.21
N GLY A 158 -23.09 9.71 -1.94
CA GLY A 158 -24.23 9.79 -1.01
C GLY A 158 -23.90 10.30 0.40
N GLY A 159 -22.66 10.73 0.67
CA GLY A 159 -22.24 11.17 2.00
C GLY A 159 -21.94 10.00 2.94
N ALA A 160 -21.68 10.30 4.21
CA ALA A 160 -21.52 9.26 5.23
C ALA A 160 -22.86 8.51 5.40
N PRO A 161 -22.87 7.17 5.39
CA PRO A 161 -24.10 6.40 5.60
C PRO A 161 -24.78 6.77 6.92
N ARG A 162 -26.12 6.80 6.97
CA ARG A 162 -26.87 7.14 8.19
C ARG A 162 -26.52 6.22 9.35
N LEU A 163 -26.24 4.95 9.05
CA LEU A 163 -25.81 3.96 10.04
C LEU A 163 -24.48 4.32 10.71
N PHE A 164 -23.63 5.09 10.03
CA PHE A 164 -22.38 5.58 10.59
C PHE A 164 -22.58 6.83 11.48
N THR A 165 -23.48 7.74 11.11
CA THR A 165 -23.66 9.03 11.81
C THR A 165 -24.77 9.03 12.86
N HIS A 166 -25.80 8.20 12.69
CA HIS A 166 -27.01 8.16 13.52
C HIS A 166 -27.43 6.73 13.89
N GLY A 167 -26.61 5.73 13.59
CA GLY A 167 -26.81 4.35 14.06
C GLY A 167 -26.24 4.15 15.46
N SER A 168 -26.49 2.98 16.02
CA SER A 168 -25.78 2.46 17.19
C SER A 168 -24.31 2.20 16.91
N ASP A 169 -23.48 2.10 17.96
CA ASP A 169 -22.05 1.76 17.82
C ASP A 169 -21.83 0.47 17.03
N THR A 170 -22.71 -0.51 17.21
CA THR A 170 -22.69 -1.79 16.47
C THR A 170 -22.95 -1.59 14.97
N GLU A 171 -23.94 -0.76 14.62
CA GLU A 171 -24.26 -0.44 13.22
C GLU A 171 -23.14 0.39 12.57
N ALA A 172 -22.53 1.32 13.31
CA ALA A 172 -21.40 2.10 12.84
C ALA A 172 -20.17 1.19 12.60
N ALA A 173 -19.87 0.28 13.52
CA ALA A 173 -18.79 -0.69 13.36
C ALA A 173 -19.03 -1.63 12.16
N GLU A 174 -20.27 -2.08 11.94
CA GLU A 174 -20.64 -2.86 10.77
C GLU A 174 -20.49 -2.05 9.47
N CYS A 175 -20.88 -0.79 9.46
CA CYS A 175 -20.71 0.11 8.32
C CYS A 175 -19.23 0.30 7.96
N ILE A 176 -18.38 0.52 8.96
CA ILE A 176 -16.92 0.63 8.77
C ILE A 176 -16.36 -0.67 8.22
N ARG A 177 -16.75 -1.82 8.78
CA ARG A 177 -16.29 -3.14 8.32
C ARG A 177 -16.67 -3.40 6.87
N ALA A 178 -17.94 -3.18 6.50
CA ALA A 178 -18.44 -3.38 5.15
C ALA A 178 -17.75 -2.44 4.14
N SER A 179 -17.57 -1.18 4.51
CA SER A 179 -16.85 -0.19 3.68
C SER A 179 -15.40 -0.60 3.47
N ARG A 180 -14.68 -0.98 4.53
CA ARG A 180 -13.30 -1.49 4.44
C ARG A 180 -13.21 -2.70 3.53
N PHE A 181 -14.13 -3.65 3.67
CA PHE A 181 -14.14 -4.85 2.83
C PHE A 181 -14.38 -4.51 1.35
N TYR A 182 -15.34 -3.63 1.06
CA TYR A 182 -15.61 -3.16 -0.30
C TYR A 182 -14.42 -2.44 -0.95
N PHE A 183 -13.82 -1.47 -0.26
CA PHE A 183 -12.67 -0.74 -0.80
C PHE A 183 -11.44 -1.64 -0.95
N ALA A 184 -11.24 -2.59 -0.04
CA ALA A 184 -10.19 -3.59 -0.18
C ALA A 184 -10.39 -4.40 -1.46
N VAL A 185 -11.58 -4.98 -1.67
CA VAL A 185 -11.92 -5.74 -2.88
C VAL A 185 -11.76 -4.91 -4.16
N ARG A 186 -12.25 -3.67 -4.16
CA ARG A 186 -12.18 -2.77 -5.32
C ARG A 186 -10.73 -2.51 -5.73
N ARG A 187 -9.87 -2.17 -4.76
CA ARG A 187 -8.44 -1.88 -4.99
C ARG A 187 -7.65 -3.13 -5.36
N ARG A 188 -7.97 -4.27 -4.72
CA ARG A 188 -7.21 -5.52 -4.79
C ARG A 188 -7.28 -6.23 -6.14
N TRP A 189 -8.46 -6.36 -6.74
CA TRP A 189 -8.65 -7.29 -7.87
C TRP A 189 -8.84 -6.63 -9.23
N ARG A 190 -8.61 -5.31 -9.34
CA ARG A 190 -9.10 -4.53 -10.49
C ARG A 190 -10.58 -4.86 -10.78
N SER A 191 -11.36 -5.13 -9.71
CA SER A 191 -12.75 -5.61 -9.77
C SER A 191 -13.71 -4.60 -10.38
N GLU A 192 -13.21 -3.42 -10.75
CA GLU A 192 -13.96 -2.34 -11.37
C GLU A 192 -14.81 -2.81 -12.56
N ARG A 193 -14.29 -3.69 -13.44
CA ARG A 193 -15.10 -4.22 -14.56
C ARG A 193 -16.32 -5.01 -14.07
N HIS A 194 -16.14 -5.83 -13.03
CA HIS A 194 -17.23 -6.63 -12.44
C HIS A 194 -18.22 -5.75 -11.69
N ILE A 195 -17.73 -4.79 -10.91
CA ILE A 195 -18.57 -3.81 -10.20
C ILE A 195 -19.37 -2.97 -11.20
N LYS A 196 -18.72 -2.44 -12.25
CA LYS A 196 -19.41 -1.68 -13.32
C LYS A 196 -20.47 -2.51 -14.01
N ARG A 197 -20.20 -3.80 -14.26
CA ARG A 197 -21.21 -4.72 -14.81
C ARG A 197 -22.41 -4.87 -13.87
N ALA A 198 -22.18 -5.06 -12.57
CA ALA A 198 -23.25 -5.15 -11.59
C ALA A 198 -24.10 -3.86 -11.54
N VAL A 199 -23.47 -2.69 -11.53
CA VAL A 199 -24.15 -1.39 -11.53
C VAL A 199 -24.96 -1.19 -12.82
N ARG A 200 -24.43 -1.56 -13.99
CA ARG A 200 -25.17 -1.48 -15.27
C ARG A 200 -26.36 -2.44 -15.34
N MET A 201 -26.26 -3.60 -14.69
CA MET A 201 -27.33 -4.61 -14.70
C MET A 201 -28.44 -4.32 -13.70
N LEU A 202 -28.11 -3.76 -12.53
CA LEU A 202 -29.02 -3.67 -11.38
C LEU A 202 -29.32 -2.23 -10.94
N GLY A 203 -28.51 -1.28 -11.37
CA GLY A 203 -28.66 0.12 -11.00
C GLY A 203 -29.77 0.83 -11.78
N SER A 204 -30.18 1.98 -11.27
CA SER A 204 -31.11 2.90 -11.91
C SER A 204 -30.35 4.03 -12.62
N ARG A 205 -30.86 4.46 -13.77
CA ARG A 205 -30.34 5.65 -14.45
C ARG A 205 -31.02 6.89 -13.88
N THR A 206 -30.22 7.90 -13.60
CA THR A 206 -30.66 9.21 -13.12
C THR A 206 -30.77 10.20 -14.28
N ASN A 207 -31.48 11.31 -14.07
CA ASN A 207 -31.74 12.33 -15.10
C ASN A 207 -30.47 13.03 -15.59
N ASN A 208 -29.43 13.12 -14.76
CA ASN A 208 -28.13 13.70 -15.11
C ASN A 208 -27.17 12.68 -15.73
N GLY A 209 -27.66 11.50 -16.14
CA GLY A 209 -26.90 10.52 -16.89
C GLY A 209 -26.10 9.51 -16.05
N TRP A 210 -26.13 9.62 -14.72
CA TRP A 210 -25.44 8.66 -13.84
C TRP A 210 -26.20 7.34 -13.73
N LEU A 211 -25.47 6.24 -13.57
CA LEU A 211 -26.04 4.96 -13.13
C LEU A 211 -25.75 4.77 -11.64
N VAL A 212 -26.77 4.48 -10.85
CA VAL A 212 -26.67 4.37 -9.39
C VAL A 212 -27.13 2.99 -8.96
N LEU A 213 -26.31 2.30 -8.17
CA LEU A 213 -26.67 1.08 -7.49
C LEU A 213 -26.72 1.36 -5.98
N GLU A 214 -27.90 1.17 -5.40
CA GLU A 214 -28.19 1.31 -3.97
C GLU A 214 -29.04 0.12 -3.50
N ALA A 215 -29.05 -0.16 -2.18
CA ALA A 215 -29.98 -1.14 -1.63
C ALA A 215 -31.42 -0.66 -1.85
N ARG A 216 -32.27 -1.52 -2.42
CA ARG A 216 -33.70 -1.25 -2.47
C ARG A 216 -34.26 -1.32 -1.05
N ALA A 217 -34.98 -0.28 -0.65
CA ALA A 217 -35.75 -0.23 0.59
C ALA A 217 -36.88 -1.28 0.56
#